data_AF-A0A950WJ51-F1
#
_entry.id   AF-A0A950WJ51-F1
#
_cell.length_a   1.000
_cell.length_b   1.000
_cell.length_c   1.000
_cell.angle_alpha   90.00
_cell.angle_beta   90.00
_cell.angle_gamma   90.00
#
_symmetry.space_group_name_H-M   'P 1'
#
loop_
_entity.id
_entity.type
_entity.pdbx_description
1 polymer ?
#
loop_
_entity_poly.entity_id
_entity_poly.type
_entity_poly.pdbx_seq_one_letter_code
_entity_poly.pdbx_strand_id
1 'polypeptide(L)'
;MRWDPGPKAGFTTGQPWLPLGADVAERNVTRLQNNQTSILWLYRRLLELRHKHPALTAGEYRPLRSLNQILRFERVHGESALLIALNMSSEPRRLETARPNQILLSTELDREGCFDASIMLRPNEGVILGSSP
;
A
#
# COMPACT_ATOMS: atom_id res chain seq x y z
N MET A 1 1.14 -15.02 -17.09
CA MET A 1 1.71 -13.73 -16.65
C MET A 1 1.57 -12.72 -17.79
N ARG A 2 1.46 -11.42 -17.51
CA ARG A 2 1.42 -10.37 -18.53
C ARG A 2 2.72 -9.57 -18.49
N TRP A 3 3.71 -9.95 -19.29
CA TRP A 3 5.06 -9.37 -19.23
C TRP A 3 5.16 -8.03 -19.95
N ASP A 4 4.59 -7.94 -21.15
CA ASP A 4 4.71 -6.79 -22.03
C ASP A 4 3.40 -6.55 -22.82
N PRO A 5 3.26 -5.45 -23.59
CA PRO A 5 2.06 -5.17 -24.37
C PRO A 5 2.04 -5.89 -25.73
N GLY A 6 3.02 -6.74 -26.03
CA GLY A 6 3.16 -7.45 -27.29
C GLY A 6 2.23 -8.67 -27.41
N PRO A 7 2.38 -9.45 -28.50
CA PRO A 7 1.58 -10.64 -28.74
C PRO A 7 1.58 -11.58 -27.53
N LYS A 8 0.39 -12.01 -27.12
CA LYS A 8 0.19 -12.92 -25.97
C LYS A 8 0.85 -12.39 -24.67
N ALA A 9 0.97 -11.07 -24.53
CA ALA A 9 1.59 -10.38 -23.40
C ALA A 9 3.03 -10.82 -23.08
N GLY A 10 3.78 -11.31 -24.07
CA GLY A 10 5.10 -11.91 -23.87
C GLY A 10 5.08 -13.22 -23.09
N PHE A 11 3.91 -13.81 -22.81
CA PHE A 11 3.77 -15.01 -21.99
C PHE A 11 4.24 -16.28 -22.70
N THR A 12 3.91 -16.40 -24.00
CA THR A 12 4.26 -17.56 -24.82
C THR A 12 4.27 -17.17 -26.30
N THR A 13 5.05 -17.89 -27.10
CA THR A 13 4.99 -17.83 -28.57
C THR A 13 3.90 -18.77 -29.12
N GLY A 14 3.50 -19.79 -28.37
CA GLY A 14 2.44 -20.75 -28.70
C GLY A 14 1.03 -20.27 -28.30
N GLN A 15 0.03 -21.16 -28.25
CA GLN A 15 -1.29 -20.78 -27.77
C GLN A 15 -1.32 -20.82 -26.23
N PRO A 16 -1.69 -19.73 -25.54
CA PRO A 16 -1.86 -19.80 -24.10
C PRO A 16 -3.04 -20.71 -23.76
N TRP A 17 -2.88 -21.56 -22.73
CA TRP A 17 -3.90 -22.53 -22.31
C TRP A 17 -5.19 -21.87 -21.80
N LEU A 18 -5.11 -20.62 -21.33
CA LEU A 18 -6.23 -19.74 -21.03
C LEU A 18 -6.11 -18.42 -21.80
N PRO A 19 -7.25 -17.82 -22.20
CA PRO A 19 -7.26 -16.47 -22.77
C PRO A 19 -6.67 -15.45 -21.79
N LEU A 20 -5.91 -14.50 -22.33
CA LEU A 20 -5.47 -13.33 -21.57
C LEU A 20 -6.59 -12.29 -21.51
N GLY A 21 -6.70 -11.59 -20.39
CA GLY A 21 -7.70 -10.51 -20.24
C GLY A 21 -7.48 -9.35 -21.21
N ALA A 22 -8.55 -8.57 -21.45
CA ALA A 22 -8.55 -7.49 -22.44
C ALA A 22 -7.58 -6.34 -22.13
N ASP A 23 -7.24 -6.16 -20.86
CA ASP A 23 -6.45 -5.06 -20.30
C ASP A 23 -4.92 -5.30 -20.35
N VAL A 24 -4.44 -6.26 -21.14
CA VAL A 24 -3.00 -6.59 -21.27
C VAL A 24 -2.15 -5.40 -21.71
N ALA A 25 -2.65 -4.59 -22.65
CA ALA A 25 -1.90 -3.45 -23.20
C ALA A 25 -1.57 -2.40 -22.13
N GLU A 26 -2.45 -2.27 -21.13
CA GLU A 26 -2.37 -1.29 -20.05
C GLU A 26 -1.76 -1.89 -18.77
N ARG A 27 -2.12 -3.13 -18.44
CA ARG A 27 -1.77 -3.82 -17.18
C ARG A 27 -0.83 -4.99 -17.44
N ASN A 28 0.43 -4.65 -17.72
CA ASN A 28 1.55 -5.59 -17.87
C ASN A 28 2.79 -5.10 -17.10
N VAL A 29 3.75 -6.00 -16.84
CA VAL A 29 4.96 -5.71 -16.05
C VAL A 29 5.75 -4.56 -16.64
N THR A 30 5.97 -4.54 -17.96
CA THR A 30 6.73 -3.47 -18.64
C THR A 30 6.14 -2.09 -18.37
N ARG A 31 4.81 -1.93 -18.47
CA ARG A 31 4.12 -0.68 -18.16
C ARG A 31 4.22 -0.32 -16.67
N LEU A 32 3.93 -1.27 -15.79
CA LEU A 32 3.93 -1.02 -14.34
C LEU A 32 5.33 -0.71 -13.80
N GLN A 33 6.37 -1.33 -14.36
CA GLN A 33 7.76 -1.08 -13.98
C GLN A 33 8.21 0.34 -14.30
N ASN A 34 7.72 0.91 -15.40
CA ASN A 34 8.04 2.29 -15.81
C ASN A 34 7.18 3.36 -15.14
N ASN A 35 6.10 2.98 -14.43
CA ASN A 35 5.27 3.92 -13.67
C ASN A 35 5.57 3.80 -12.17
N GLN A 36 6.23 4.80 -11.60
CA GLN A 36 6.69 4.80 -10.19
C GLN A 36 5.56 4.84 -9.15
N THR A 37 4.33 5.18 -9.53
CA THR A 37 3.15 5.11 -8.64
C THR A 37 2.30 3.86 -8.91
N SER A 38 2.82 2.90 -9.68
CA SER A 38 2.07 1.67 -9.98
C SER A 38 1.99 0.73 -8.78
N ILE A 39 1.04 -0.19 -8.83
CA ILE A 39 0.92 -1.27 -7.85
C ILE A 39 2.22 -2.09 -7.73
N LEU A 40 2.99 -2.25 -8.81
CA LEU A 40 4.29 -2.96 -8.74
C LEU A 40 5.27 -2.21 -7.85
N TRP A 41 5.36 -0.88 -8.00
CA TRP A 41 6.18 -0.04 -7.14
C TRP A 41 5.65 0.01 -5.71
N LEU A 42 4.33 0.02 -5.51
CA LEU A 42 3.73 -0.06 -4.17
C LEU A 42 4.21 -1.31 -3.42
N TYR A 43 4.15 -2.48 -4.07
CA TYR A 43 4.64 -3.72 -3.46
C TYR A 43 6.14 -3.69 -3.19
N ARG A 44 6.95 -3.11 -4.08
CA ARG A 44 8.39 -2.93 -3.83
C ARG A 44 8.65 -2.08 -2.59
N ARG A 45 7.99 -0.93 -2.47
CA ARG A 45 8.11 -0.02 -1.31
C ARG A 45 7.59 -0.67 -0.03
N LEU A 46 6.51 -1.44 -0.09
CA LEU A 46 6.01 -2.22 1.04
C LEU A 46 7.01 -3.29 1.51
N LEU A 47 7.67 -4.00 0.57
CA LEU A 47 8.70 -4.99 0.91
C LEU A 47 9.94 -4.32 1.52
N GLU A 48 10.39 -3.19 0.95
CA GLU A 48 11.47 -2.38 1.52
C GLU A 48 11.14 -1.95 2.95
N LEU A 49 9.92 -1.44 3.18
CA LEU A 49 9.46 -1.03 4.50
C LEU A 49 9.39 -2.21 5.47
N ARG A 50 8.87 -3.36 5.02
CA ARG A 50 8.80 -4.60 5.82
C ARG A 50 10.19 -5.08 6.26
N HIS A 51 11.21 -4.97 5.40
CA HIS A 51 12.58 -5.31 5.74
C HIS A 51 13.21 -4.32 6.72
N LYS A 52 12.91 -3.02 6.59
CA LYS A 52 13.46 -1.96 7.45
C LYS A 52 12.84 -1.95 8.85
N HIS A 53 11.59 -2.39 9.01
CA HIS A 53 10.86 -2.32 10.27
C HIS A 53 10.54 -3.72 10.82
N PRO A 54 11.28 -4.21 11.83
CA PRO A 54 11.02 -5.50 12.49
C PRO A 54 9.58 -5.66 12.98
N ALA A 55 8.94 -4.55 13.39
CA ALA A 55 7.53 -4.51 13.76
C ALA A 55 6.60 -5.10 12.67
N LEU A 56 6.87 -4.85 11.39
CA LEU A 56 6.04 -5.39 10.30
C LEU A 56 6.25 -6.90 10.09
N THR A 57 7.40 -7.43 10.48
CA THR A 57 7.75 -8.84 10.27
C THR A 57 7.39 -9.70 11.47
N ALA A 58 7.94 -9.39 12.65
CA ALA A 58 7.80 -10.18 13.88
C ALA A 58 7.08 -9.43 15.02
N GLY A 59 6.64 -8.19 14.78
CA GLY A 59 5.96 -7.41 15.79
C GLY A 59 4.58 -7.96 16.15
N GLU A 60 4.21 -7.78 17.42
CA GLU A 60 2.89 -8.06 17.95
C GLU A 60 1.83 -7.29 17.15
N TYR A 61 0.72 -7.96 16.86
CA TYR A 61 -0.44 -7.34 16.25
C TYR A 61 -1.40 -6.85 17.34
N ARG A 62 -1.66 -5.54 17.39
CA ARG A 62 -2.60 -4.94 18.33
C ARG A 62 -3.78 -4.31 17.58
N PRO A 63 -4.95 -4.96 17.55
CA PRO A 63 -6.11 -4.40 16.87
C PRO A 63 -6.57 -3.13 17.58
N LEU A 64 -6.91 -2.11 16.81
CA LEU A 64 -7.59 -0.93 17.31
C LEU A 64 -9.05 -0.97 16.87
N ARG A 65 -9.93 -0.30 17.62
CA ARG A 65 -11.34 -0.19 17.23
C ARG A 65 -11.44 0.45 15.85
N SER A 66 -12.07 -0.22 14.89
CA SER A 66 -12.42 0.39 13.61
C SER A 66 -13.45 1.49 13.83
N LEU A 67 -13.19 2.68 13.29
CA LEU A 67 -14.10 3.83 13.33
C LEU A 67 -14.19 4.41 11.91
N ASN A 68 -15.35 4.93 11.54
CA ASN A 68 -15.57 5.59 10.24
C ASN A 68 -15.17 4.73 9.03
N GLN A 69 -15.39 3.41 9.10
CA GLN A 69 -14.98 2.45 8.05
C GLN A 69 -13.46 2.42 7.79
N ILE A 70 -12.67 2.88 8.75
CA ILE A 70 -11.22 2.77 8.74
C ILE A 70 -10.82 1.57 9.62
N LEU A 71 -10.24 0.54 8.99
CA LEU A 71 -9.60 -0.56 9.71
C LEU A 71 -8.27 -0.07 10.25
N ARG A 72 -8.04 -0.23 11.56
CA ARG A 72 -6.83 0.26 12.23
C ARG A 72 -6.23 -0.81 13.11
N PHE A 73 -4.91 -0.91 13.09
CA PHE A 73 -4.16 -1.77 14.00
C PHE A 73 -2.72 -1.30 14.10
N GLU A 74 -2.07 -1.66 15.20
CA GLU A 74 -0.66 -1.40 15.39
C GLU A 74 0.17 -2.68 15.19
N ARG A 75 1.39 -2.47 14.74
CA ARG A 75 2.46 -3.46 14.77
C ARG A 75 3.54 -2.99 15.71
N VAL A 76 3.84 -3.76 16.75
CA VAL A 76 4.72 -3.33 17.85
C VAL A 76 5.87 -4.31 18.03
N HIS A 77 7.10 -3.79 18.12
CA HIS A 77 8.29 -4.59 18.39
C HIS A 77 9.30 -3.78 19.19
N GLY A 78 9.51 -4.15 20.46
CA GLY A 78 10.29 -3.34 21.41
C GLY A 78 9.65 -1.97 21.61
N GLU A 79 10.44 -0.91 21.47
CA GLU A 79 9.98 0.49 21.59
C GLU A 79 9.38 1.04 20.29
N SER A 80 9.48 0.31 19.17
CA SER A 80 8.92 0.72 17.89
C SER A 80 7.47 0.28 17.75
N ALA A 81 6.60 1.23 17.42
CA ALA A 81 5.21 0.98 17.04
C ALA A 81 4.88 1.66 15.72
N LEU A 82 4.22 0.93 14.81
CA LEU A 82 3.68 1.45 13.57
C LEU A 82 2.17 1.32 13.57
N LEU A 83 1.46 2.37 13.15
CA LEU A 83 0.02 2.37 12.97
C LEU A 83 -0.31 2.13 11.50
N ILE A 84 -1.15 1.14 11.24
CA ILE A 84 -1.71 0.86 9.91
C ILE A 84 -3.17 1.32 9.93
N ALA A 85 -3.55 2.15 8.95
CA ALA A 85 -4.92 2.60 8.78
C ALA A 85 -5.36 2.43 7.33
N LEU A 86 -6.46 1.71 7.12
CA LEU A 86 -7.00 1.38 5.79
C LEU A 86 -8.42 1.91 5.68
N ASN A 87 -8.65 2.84 4.75
CA ASN A 87 -10.00 3.25 4.40
C ASN A 87 -10.69 2.14 3.61
N MET A 88 -11.65 1.46 4.24
CA MET A 88 -12.36 0.32 3.63
C MET A 88 -13.61 0.78 2.84
N SER A 89 -13.72 2.07 2.53
CA SER A 89 -14.85 2.65 1.80
C SER A 89 -14.42 3.32 0.49
N SER A 90 -15.37 3.45 -0.43
CA SER A 90 -15.22 4.18 -1.70
C SER A 90 -15.35 5.70 -1.57
N GLU A 91 -15.40 6.22 -0.34
CA GLU A 91 -15.51 7.65 -0.04
C GLU A 91 -14.32 8.12 0.81
N PRO A 92 -13.96 9.41 0.78
CA PRO A 92 -12.96 9.94 1.70
C PRO A 92 -13.37 9.77 3.16
N ARG A 93 -12.43 9.35 4.02
CA ARG A 93 -12.65 9.21 5.47
C ARG A 93 -11.60 9.96 6.25
N ARG A 94 -12.03 10.66 7.30
CA ARG A 94 -11.12 11.34 8.24
C ARG A 94 -10.56 10.31 9.22
N LEU A 95 -9.23 10.20 9.25
CA LEU A 95 -8.49 9.51 10.29
C LEU A 95 -8.06 10.54 11.34
N GLU A 96 -8.41 10.29 12.59
CA GLU A 96 -7.97 11.07 13.75
C GLU A 96 -6.97 10.26 14.57
N THR A 97 -5.91 10.93 15.03
CA THR A 97 -4.83 10.35 15.83
C THR A 97 -4.58 11.19 17.07
N ALA A 98 -4.23 10.53 18.19
CA ALA A 98 -4.01 11.21 19.47
C ALA A 98 -2.67 11.97 19.56
N ARG A 99 -1.76 11.72 18.61
CA ARG A 99 -0.42 12.30 18.55
C ARG A 99 -0.05 12.61 17.09
N PRO A 100 0.95 13.49 16.87
CA PRO A 100 1.55 13.65 15.55
C PRO A 100 2.12 12.33 15.02
N ASN A 101 1.95 12.08 13.72
CA ASN A 101 2.52 10.92 13.05
C ASN A 101 3.18 11.31 11.73
N GLN A 102 4.14 10.51 11.32
CA GLN A 102 4.76 10.56 10.00
C GLN A 102 4.12 9.50 9.09
N ILE A 103 3.70 9.90 7.90
CA ILE A 103 3.32 8.99 6.81
C ILE A 103 4.60 8.39 6.24
N LEU A 104 4.80 7.09 6.47
CA LEU A 104 5.91 6.32 5.89
C LEU A 104 5.59 5.81 4.49
N LEU A 105 4.31 5.51 4.22
CA LEU A 105 3.84 5.10 2.91
C LEU A 105 2.33 5.28 2.78
N SER A 106 1.87 5.70 1.60
CA SER A 106 0.47 5.65 1.16
C SER A 106 0.32 4.72 -0.06
N THR A 107 -0.84 4.09 -0.22
CA THR A 107 -1.18 3.27 -1.40
C THR A 107 -0.91 3.97 -2.73
N GLU A 108 -1.12 5.28 -2.80
CA GLU A 108 -0.95 6.07 -4.04
C GLU A 108 0.51 6.47 -4.31
N LEU A 109 1.42 6.22 -3.37
CA LEU A 109 2.85 6.54 -3.46
C LEU A 109 3.17 8.02 -3.75
N ASP A 110 2.25 8.93 -3.43
CA ASP A 110 2.36 10.35 -3.80
C ASP A 110 2.44 11.30 -2.60
N ARG A 111 2.50 10.76 -1.38
CA ARG A 111 2.59 11.54 -0.16
C ARG A 111 3.40 10.85 0.93
N GLU A 112 4.24 11.65 1.56
CA GLU A 112 5.03 11.35 2.76
C GLU A 112 5.01 12.62 3.65
N GLY A 113 5.44 12.50 4.91
CA GLY A 113 5.59 13.64 5.82
C GLY A 113 4.71 13.58 7.07
N CYS A 114 4.77 14.63 7.90
CA CYS A 114 4.12 14.65 9.20
C CYS A 114 2.74 15.32 9.15
N PHE A 115 1.84 14.86 10.02
CA PHE A 115 0.58 15.54 10.34
C PHE A 115 0.32 15.45 11.84
N ASP A 116 -0.41 16.43 12.39
CA ASP A 116 -0.63 16.54 13.83
C ASP A 116 -1.78 15.66 14.31
N ALA A 117 -3.03 16.12 14.12
CA ALA A 117 -4.20 15.49 14.74
C ALA A 117 -5.05 14.64 13.79
N SER A 118 -5.04 14.95 12.49
CA SER A 118 -5.87 14.23 11.52
C SER A 118 -5.36 14.31 10.09
N ILE A 119 -5.79 13.34 9.29
CA ILE A 119 -5.57 13.29 7.83
C ILE A 119 -6.84 12.80 7.13
N MET A 120 -7.09 13.32 5.94
CA MET A 120 -8.14 12.81 5.05
C MET A 120 -7.58 11.68 4.17
N LEU A 121 -8.04 10.45 4.41
CA LEU A 121 -7.76 9.32 3.56
C LEU A 121 -8.70 9.34 2.34
N ARG A 122 -8.13 9.19 1.14
CA ARG A 122 -8.86 9.02 -0.13
C ARG A 122 -9.62 7.68 -0.12
N PRO A 123 -10.59 7.49 -1.04
CA PRO A 123 -11.23 6.20 -1.26
C PRO A 123 -10.20 5.07 -1.41
N ASN A 124 -10.38 3.98 -0.66
CA ASN A 124 -9.49 2.80 -0.67
C ASN A 124 -8.01 3.07 -0.32
N GLU A 125 -7.68 4.25 0.24
CA GLU A 125 -6.31 4.55 0.64
C GLU A 125 -5.94 3.84 1.94
N GLY A 126 -4.77 3.20 1.92
CA GLY A 126 -4.09 2.71 3.11
C GLY A 126 -2.84 3.54 3.39
N VAL A 127 -2.59 3.80 4.67
CA VAL A 127 -1.37 4.47 5.13
C VAL A 127 -0.67 3.64 6.20
N ILE A 128 0.66 3.66 6.18
CA ILE A 128 1.52 3.17 7.25
C ILE A 128 2.16 4.37 7.92
N LEU A 129 1.95 4.48 9.22
CA LEU A 129 2.34 5.63 10.03
C LEU A 129 3.40 5.22 11.05
N GLY A 130 4.45 6.04 11.16
CA GLY A 130 5.44 5.98 12.22
C GLY A 130 5.29 7.16 13.19
N SER A 131 6.03 7.13 14.29
CA SER A 131 6.16 8.29 15.19
C SER A 131 6.82 9.44 14.43
N SER A 132 6.28 10.66 14.56
CA SER A 132 7.01 11.86 14.14
C SER A 132 8.30 12.01 14.96
N PRO A 133 9.41 12.50 14.36
CA PRO A 133 10.62 12.84 15.09
C PRO A 133 10.40 13.97 16.10
#